data_AF-A0A815FL59-F1
#
_entry.id   AF-A0A815FL59-F1
#
_cell.length_a   1.000
_cell.length_b   1.000
_cell.length_c   1.000
_cell.angle_alpha   90.00
_cell.angle_beta   90.00
_cell.angle_gamma   90.00
#
_symmetry.space_group_name_H-M   'P 1'
#
loop_
_entity.id
_entity.type
_entity.pdbx_description
1 polymer ?
#
loop_
_entity_poly.entity_id
_entity_poly.type
_entity_poly.pdbx_seq_one_letter_code
_entity_poly.pdbx_strand_id
1 'polypeptide(L)'
;MYPSRKDTPVLRNLSLIARAGQTTALVGKSTCISLFLRYYEPSSGRITINGRPITNYNVQQLRQTIGVVNQEPILFGMSIYENIRFGKVNATREEIEQAARESNAHHFIMQLPNKYETLVGERGIQLSGGEKQRIALARALVKQPTFLLLDEATSALDNISDKIVQDALDRACKGRTTIVIAHRLSTIQNTNQIYVLDNGSVIEQGTHETLMAEEGGKYQSMVKRQQMERFDDDKDDMMSMENYTSFAISGSKLTQRIRSKAFACLLRQEIAYFDRPENSSGAICARLSSDASAIQEMAGTRLGAICEALSMTFFGLLLGFLINWQLTMIAFCPLSILAAVTYGEMQVRLWMNQQSNQIVEQASTIDFRGEIKLDQVKFIYPIRPTSIILNKLQLNIRSGQRVALIGMLELNVSVECSLGNIIRTGTSGCGKTTVIQLLERFYNVTQGQLFLDGIDIRQLNLQWVRSQFGLVSQEPILFDLTIAENITYGLENVSIEDIISAAKRANIHQFIEQLPQGYETRVGLKGSFLSGGEKQRIAIARVLIRRPKVLLLDEATSAMDSHNEQLVQEVLEQAQTEDSSRTSLVIAHRLSTIRSCDLICVLDGGHIVESGTHTELMQQRGAYYKMLAQNNSK
;
A
#
# COMPACT_ATOMS: atom_id res chain seq x y z
N MET A 1 -6.34 -19.39 30.61
CA MET A 1 -6.04 -17.94 30.56
C MET A 1 -4.87 -17.72 29.60
N TYR A 2 -4.76 -16.57 28.94
CA TYR A 2 -3.56 -16.27 28.14
C TYR A 2 -2.43 -15.74 29.03
N PRO A 3 -1.16 -16.05 28.78
CA PRO A 3 -0.04 -15.56 29.60
C PRO A 3 0.05 -14.04 29.70
N SER A 4 -0.33 -13.33 28.63
CA SER A 4 -0.31 -11.86 28.53
C SER A 4 -1.44 -11.17 29.29
N ARG A 5 -2.53 -11.88 29.60
CA ARG A 5 -3.70 -11.36 30.32
C ARG A 5 -4.20 -12.41 31.29
N LYS A 6 -3.48 -12.57 32.41
CA LYS A 6 -3.83 -13.54 33.45
C LYS A 6 -5.14 -13.20 34.15
N ASP A 7 -5.51 -11.93 34.26
CA ASP A 7 -6.70 -11.51 35.01
C ASP A 7 -8.02 -11.62 34.22
N THR A 8 -7.96 -12.00 32.94
CA THR A 8 -9.14 -12.08 32.07
C THR A 8 -9.36 -13.51 31.57
N PRO A 9 -10.22 -14.33 32.22
CA PRO A 9 -10.50 -15.69 31.76
C PRO A 9 -11.28 -15.68 30.44
N VAL A 10 -10.70 -16.31 29.41
CA VAL A 10 -11.24 -16.36 28.04
C VAL A 10 -12.23 -17.51 27.85
N LEU A 11 -11.95 -18.67 28.43
CA LEU A 11 -12.81 -19.85 28.43
C LEU A 11 -13.12 -20.24 29.88
N ARG A 12 -14.35 -20.66 30.15
CA ARG A 12 -14.87 -21.00 31.48
C ARG A 12 -15.69 -22.29 31.36
N ASN A 13 -15.31 -23.34 32.08
CA ASN A 13 -16.03 -24.63 32.13
C ASN A 13 -16.52 -25.16 30.76
N LEU A 14 -15.71 -24.99 29.71
CA LEU A 14 -16.07 -25.37 28.35
C LEU A 14 -16.12 -26.90 28.22
N SER A 15 -17.27 -27.43 27.83
CA SER A 15 -17.47 -28.86 27.53
C SER A 15 -18.02 -29.01 26.12
N LEU A 16 -17.32 -29.76 25.26
CA LEU A 16 -17.73 -30.02 23.88
C LEU A 16 -17.20 -31.38 23.41
N ILE A 17 -17.91 -32.00 22.47
CA ILE A 17 -17.54 -33.27 21.84
C ILE A 17 -17.63 -33.11 20.32
N ALA A 18 -16.51 -33.34 19.63
CA ALA A 18 -16.45 -33.46 18.17
C ALA A 18 -16.34 -34.95 17.81
N ARG A 19 -17.33 -35.47 17.06
CA ARG A 19 -17.36 -36.89 16.66
C ARG A 19 -16.54 -37.12 15.40
N ALA A 20 -15.97 -38.31 15.28
CA ALA A 20 -15.14 -38.69 14.13
C ALA A 20 -15.92 -38.54 12.81
N GLY A 21 -15.31 -37.91 11.81
CA GLY A 21 -15.87 -37.70 10.47
C GLY A 21 -17.00 -36.67 10.38
N GLN A 22 -17.33 -36.00 11.48
CA GLN A 22 -18.33 -34.93 11.50
C GLN A 22 -17.66 -33.55 11.45
N THR A 23 -18.40 -32.58 10.90
CA THR A 23 -18.05 -31.16 10.97
C THR A 23 -18.75 -30.53 12.16
N THR A 24 -17.95 -30.06 13.13
CA THR A 24 -18.40 -29.36 14.33
C THR A 24 -18.07 -27.88 14.21
N ALA A 25 -19.08 -27.02 14.28
CA ALA A 25 -18.93 -25.58 14.29
C ALA A 25 -18.88 -25.01 15.71
N LEU A 26 -18.06 -23.97 15.88
CA LEU A 26 -17.93 -23.18 17.10
C LEU A 26 -18.19 -21.72 16.73
N VAL A 27 -19.28 -21.16 17.26
CA VAL A 27 -19.55 -19.73 17.16
C VAL A 27 -18.90 -19.07 18.38
N GLY A 28 -17.66 -18.62 18.23
CA GLY A 28 -16.85 -18.14 19.36
C GLY A 28 -15.38 -17.88 19.01
N LYS A 29 -14.52 -17.86 20.03
CA LYS A 29 -13.12 -17.42 19.92
C LYS A 29 -12.16 -18.53 19.45
N SER A 30 -11.15 -18.17 18.66
CA SER A 30 -10.03 -19.01 18.15
C SER A 30 -9.18 -19.73 19.20
N THR A 31 -9.42 -19.46 20.49
CA THR A 31 -8.73 -20.09 21.63
C THR A 31 -8.88 -21.62 21.63
N CYS A 32 -10.01 -22.17 21.15
CA CYS A 32 -10.22 -23.62 21.07
C CYS A 32 -9.21 -24.31 20.12
N ILE A 33 -8.96 -23.72 18.94
CA ILE A 33 -7.97 -24.22 17.98
C ILE A 33 -6.57 -24.14 18.59
N SER A 34 -6.24 -23.04 19.28
CA SER A 34 -4.94 -22.87 19.93
C SER A 34 -4.65 -23.92 21.00
N LEU A 35 -5.66 -24.31 21.79
CA LEU A 35 -5.55 -25.38 22.78
C LEU A 35 -5.41 -26.75 22.12
N PHE A 36 -6.16 -27.01 21.04
CA PHE A 36 -6.08 -28.28 20.30
C PHE A 36 -4.72 -28.46 19.61
N LEU A 37 -4.12 -27.38 19.10
CA LEU A 37 -2.76 -27.37 18.54
C LEU A 37 -1.65 -27.44 19.60
N ARG A 38 -2.02 -27.43 20.89
CA ARG A 38 -1.10 -27.34 22.04
C ARG A 38 -0.13 -26.16 21.92
N TYR A 39 -0.63 -24.99 21.50
CA TYR A 39 0.12 -23.73 21.65
C TYR A 39 0.08 -23.24 23.10
N TYR A 40 -1.00 -23.59 23.81
CA TYR A 40 -1.18 -23.31 25.23
C TYR A 40 -1.74 -24.56 25.91
N GLU A 41 -1.51 -24.68 27.22
CA GLU A 41 -2.13 -25.71 28.05
C GLU A 41 -3.32 -25.14 28.83
N PRO A 42 -4.41 -25.91 29.01
CA PRO A 42 -5.53 -25.46 29.80
C PRO A 42 -5.13 -25.29 31.27
N SER A 43 -5.60 -24.23 31.91
CA SER A 43 -5.34 -23.96 33.34
C SER A 43 -6.07 -24.94 34.27
N SER A 44 -7.18 -25.54 33.79
CA SER A 44 -7.97 -26.57 34.45
C SER A 44 -8.73 -27.39 33.40
N GLY A 45 -9.08 -28.64 33.72
CA GLY A 45 -9.72 -29.58 32.82
C GLY A 45 -8.73 -30.38 31.94
N ARG A 46 -9.26 -31.15 30.99
CA ARG A 46 -8.46 -31.98 30.08
C ARG A 46 -9.06 -32.01 28.67
N ILE A 47 -8.19 -32.08 27.67
CA ILE A 47 -8.56 -32.32 26.27
C ILE A 47 -8.13 -33.73 25.92
N THR A 48 -9.03 -34.53 25.34
CA THR A 48 -8.76 -35.92 24.98
C THR A 48 -9.04 -36.19 23.51
N ILE A 49 -8.19 -36.97 22.86
CA ILE A 49 -8.39 -37.51 21.51
C ILE A 49 -8.57 -39.02 21.68
N ASN A 50 -9.69 -39.59 21.21
CA ASN A 50 -10.03 -41.00 21.39
C ASN A 50 -9.91 -41.49 22.85
N GLY A 51 -10.32 -40.66 23.81
CA GLY A 51 -10.25 -40.94 25.25
C GLY A 51 -8.87 -40.79 25.89
N ARG A 52 -7.80 -40.59 25.11
CA ARG A 52 -6.44 -40.36 25.63
C ARG A 52 -6.16 -38.86 25.76
N PRO A 53 -5.59 -38.39 26.89
CA PRO A 53 -5.21 -36.98 27.05
C PRO A 53 -4.28 -36.49 25.93
N ILE A 54 -4.52 -35.29 25.41
CA ILE A 54 -3.74 -34.68 24.32
C ILE A 54 -2.27 -34.47 24.71
N THR A 55 -2.00 -34.33 26.01
CA THR A 55 -0.66 -34.23 26.60
C THR A 55 0.18 -35.49 26.37
N ASN A 56 -0.47 -36.66 26.25
CA ASN A 56 0.19 -37.95 26.05
C ASN A 56 0.56 -38.24 24.59
N TYR A 57 0.26 -37.33 23.66
CA TYR A 57 0.67 -37.41 22.27
C TYR A 57 1.95 -36.60 22.05
N ASN A 58 2.84 -37.10 21.21
CA ASN A 58 3.96 -36.31 20.73
C ASN A 58 3.42 -35.13 19.89
N VAL A 59 3.86 -33.91 20.21
CA VAL A 59 3.34 -32.68 19.60
C VAL A 59 3.59 -32.64 18.08
N GLN A 60 4.74 -33.11 17.62
CA GLN A 60 5.09 -33.13 16.20
C GLN A 60 4.21 -34.12 15.45
N GLN A 61 4.04 -35.34 15.96
CA GLN A 61 3.16 -36.35 15.36
C GLN A 61 1.70 -35.89 15.34
N LEU A 62 1.22 -35.30 16.45
CA LEU A 62 -0.12 -34.74 16.52
C LEU A 62 -0.35 -33.69 15.44
N ARG A 63 0.55 -32.69 15.32
CA ARG A 63 0.43 -31.61 14.34
C ARG A 63 0.62 -32.06 12.89
N GLN A 64 1.22 -33.22 12.65
CA GLN A 64 1.28 -33.83 11.31
C GLN A 64 -0.10 -34.36 10.88
N THR A 65 -0.93 -34.84 11.82
CA THR A 65 -2.29 -35.32 11.53
C THR A 65 -3.33 -34.19 11.40
N ILE A 66 -2.92 -32.94 11.65
CA ILE A 66 -3.80 -31.76 11.66
C ILE A 66 -3.50 -30.85 10.47
N GLY A 67 -4.54 -30.50 9.72
CA GLY A 67 -4.55 -29.43 8.74
C GLY A 67 -5.18 -28.18 9.36
N VAL A 68 -4.53 -27.02 9.21
CA VAL A 68 -5.02 -25.74 9.74
C VAL A 68 -5.13 -24.74 8.62
N VAL A 69 -6.26 -24.06 8.54
CA VAL A 69 -6.49 -22.92 7.65
C VAL A 69 -6.86 -21.72 8.52
N ASN A 70 -5.99 -20.70 8.52
CA ASN A 70 -6.16 -19.51 9.34
C ASN A 70 -7.03 -18.46 8.62
N GLN A 71 -7.46 -17.45 9.38
CA GLN A 71 -8.20 -16.29 8.88
C GLN A 71 -7.40 -15.52 7.82
N GLU A 72 -6.13 -15.22 8.12
CA GLU A 72 -5.19 -14.59 7.20
C GLU A 72 -4.18 -15.63 6.68
N PRO A 73 -4.24 -16.02 5.40
CA PRO A 73 -3.33 -17.00 4.81
C PRO A 73 -1.95 -16.38 4.55
N ILE A 74 -0.94 -16.93 5.21
CA ILE A 74 0.47 -16.53 5.01
C ILE A 74 1.11 -17.41 3.94
N LEU A 75 1.59 -16.79 2.86
CA LEU A 75 2.43 -17.41 1.86
C LEU A 75 3.89 -16.97 2.06
N PHE A 76 4.80 -17.92 1.99
CA PHE A 76 6.23 -17.65 2.08
C PHE A 76 6.76 -17.15 0.74
N GLY A 77 7.85 -16.37 0.80
CA GLY A 77 8.61 -15.84 -0.34
C GLY A 77 9.29 -16.90 -1.21
N MET A 78 8.53 -17.84 -1.76
CA MET A 78 8.98 -19.01 -2.52
C MET A 78 7.95 -19.37 -3.60
N SER A 79 8.17 -20.42 -4.40
CA SER A 79 7.21 -20.82 -5.44
C SER A 79 5.89 -21.32 -4.85
N ILE A 80 4.82 -21.32 -5.64
CA ILE A 80 3.53 -21.91 -5.24
C ILE A 80 3.71 -23.40 -4.92
N TYR A 81 4.53 -24.10 -5.72
CA TYR A 81 4.93 -25.48 -5.48
C TYR A 81 5.49 -25.67 -4.08
N GLU A 82 6.53 -24.91 -3.71
CA GLU A 82 7.19 -25.01 -2.41
C GLU A 82 6.26 -24.58 -1.27
N ASN A 83 5.40 -23.59 -1.52
CA ASN A 83 4.38 -23.18 -0.56
C ASN A 83 3.42 -24.32 -0.21
N ILE A 84 2.95 -25.10 -1.19
CA ILE A 84 2.07 -26.25 -0.93
C ILE A 84 2.88 -27.39 -0.30
N ARG A 85 4.06 -27.68 -0.84
CA ARG A 85 4.99 -28.71 -0.35
C ARG A 85 5.39 -28.51 1.11
N PHE A 86 5.39 -27.27 1.61
CA PHE A 86 5.62 -26.99 3.03
C PHE A 86 4.65 -27.72 3.98
N GLY A 87 3.47 -28.11 3.47
CA GLY A 87 2.55 -28.98 4.20
C GLY A 87 3.12 -30.39 4.42
N LYS A 88 3.77 -30.98 3.42
CA LYS A 88 4.36 -32.32 3.44
C LYS A 88 5.67 -32.30 2.63
N VAL A 89 6.81 -32.26 3.32
CA VAL A 89 8.16 -32.06 2.72
C VAL A 89 8.48 -33.05 1.59
N ASN A 90 8.00 -34.30 1.73
CA ASN A 90 8.22 -35.38 0.77
C ASN A 90 7.02 -35.56 -0.19
N ALA A 91 6.16 -34.56 -0.35
CA ALA A 91 5.03 -34.65 -1.27
C ALA A 91 5.51 -34.74 -2.72
N THR A 92 4.92 -35.66 -3.48
CA THR A 92 5.19 -35.73 -4.92
C THR A 92 4.48 -34.60 -5.66
N ARG A 93 4.89 -34.33 -6.90
CA ARG A 93 4.26 -33.29 -7.72
C ARG A 93 2.78 -33.59 -7.96
N GLU A 94 2.44 -34.87 -8.14
CA GLU A 94 1.07 -35.35 -8.33
C GLU A 94 0.22 -35.07 -7.08
N GLU A 95 0.76 -35.32 -5.88
CA GLU A 95 0.06 -35.02 -4.63
C GLU A 95 -0.19 -33.51 -4.46
N ILE A 96 0.76 -32.68 -4.85
CA ILE A 96 0.65 -31.20 -4.81
C ILE A 96 -0.42 -30.72 -5.79
N GLU A 97 -0.39 -31.21 -7.03
CA GLU A 97 -1.38 -30.84 -8.05
C GLU A 97 -2.78 -31.33 -7.67
N GLN A 98 -2.89 -32.51 -7.07
CA GLN A 98 -4.15 -33.04 -6.58
C GLN A 98 -4.72 -32.20 -5.43
N ALA A 99 -3.89 -31.85 -4.45
CA ALA A 99 -4.29 -30.95 -3.35
C ALA A 99 -4.74 -29.58 -3.87
N ALA A 100 -4.07 -29.05 -4.90
CA ALA A 100 -4.45 -27.81 -5.55
C ALA A 100 -5.76 -27.93 -6.35
N ARG A 101 -6.10 -29.09 -6.93
CA ARG A 101 -7.40 -29.31 -7.57
C ARG A 101 -8.53 -29.38 -6.54
N GLU A 102 -8.28 -30.08 -5.43
CA GLU A 102 -9.23 -30.17 -4.31
C GLU A 102 -9.52 -28.80 -3.70
N SER A 103 -8.53 -27.91 -3.64
CA SER A 103 -8.71 -26.55 -3.13
C SER A 103 -9.18 -25.52 -4.17
N ASN A 104 -9.55 -25.93 -5.39
CA ASN A 104 -9.84 -25.02 -6.52
C ASN A 104 -8.69 -24.07 -6.90
N ALA A 105 -7.45 -24.37 -6.51
CA ALA A 105 -6.30 -23.54 -6.86
C ALA A 105 -5.69 -23.88 -8.24
N HIS A 106 -5.78 -25.14 -8.67
CA HIS A 106 -5.09 -25.62 -9.87
C HIS A 106 -5.39 -24.78 -11.12
N HIS A 107 -6.65 -24.42 -11.36
CA HIS A 107 -7.04 -23.68 -12.56
C HIS A 107 -6.36 -22.32 -12.68
N PHE A 108 -6.38 -21.51 -11.62
CA PHE A 108 -5.74 -20.19 -11.66
C PHE A 108 -4.21 -20.31 -11.63
N ILE A 109 -3.65 -21.29 -10.92
CA ILE A 109 -2.21 -21.53 -10.92
C ILE A 109 -1.73 -21.80 -12.35
N MET A 110 -2.47 -22.58 -13.13
CA MET A 110 -2.11 -22.89 -14.52
C MET A 110 -2.21 -21.71 -15.48
N GLN A 111 -2.92 -20.63 -15.09
CA GLN A 111 -2.98 -19.38 -15.83
C GLN A 111 -1.79 -18.45 -15.52
N LEU A 112 -0.99 -18.75 -14.49
CA LEU A 112 0.20 -17.97 -14.16
C LEU A 112 1.37 -18.31 -15.11
N PRO A 113 2.26 -17.34 -15.42
CA PRO A 113 3.34 -17.52 -16.40
C PRO A 113 4.22 -18.74 -16.13
N ASN A 114 4.59 -18.95 -14.86
CA ASN A 114 5.46 -20.05 -14.43
C ASN A 114 4.68 -21.19 -13.73
N LYS A 115 3.35 -21.19 -13.82
CA LYS A 115 2.46 -22.19 -13.21
C LYS A 115 2.80 -22.39 -11.72
N TYR A 116 3.13 -23.62 -11.30
CA TYR A 116 3.54 -23.93 -9.92
C TYR A 116 4.89 -23.35 -9.51
N GLU A 117 5.78 -23.05 -10.46
CA GLU A 117 7.09 -22.44 -10.17
C GLU A 117 7.01 -20.92 -9.97
N THR A 118 5.82 -20.35 -10.10
CA THR A 118 5.57 -18.93 -9.84
C THR A 118 5.95 -18.58 -8.40
N LEU A 119 6.89 -17.65 -8.24
CA LEU A 119 7.27 -17.08 -6.95
C LEU A 119 6.14 -16.22 -6.41
N VAL A 120 5.78 -16.39 -5.13
CA VAL A 120 4.78 -15.59 -4.40
C VAL A 120 5.41 -15.03 -3.13
N GLY A 121 4.74 -14.06 -2.50
CA GLY A 121 5.23 -13.36 -1.30
C GLY A 121 5.74 -11.95 -1.62
N GLU A 122 6.48 -11.32 -0.71
CA GLU A 122 6.89 -9.90 -0.81
C GLU A 122 7.70 -9.57 -2.07
N ARG A 123 8.46 -10.54 -2.60
CA ARG A 123 9.28 -10.41 -3.82
C ARG A 123 8.72 -11.17 -5.03
N GLY A 124 7.54 -11.76 -4.90
CA GLY A 124 6.88 -12.57 -5.94
C GLY A 124 5.58 -11.95 -6.44
N ILE A 125 4.80 -12.72 -7.20
CA ILE A 125 3.45 -12.34 -7.64
C ILE A 125 2.57 -12.12 -6.42
N GLN A 126 1.84 -10.99 -6.40
CA GLN A 126 0.79 -10.76 -5.41
C GLN A 126 -0.51 -11.45 -5.84
N LEU A 127 -1.01 -12.33 -4.96
CA LEU A 127 -2.27 -13.04 -5.15
C LEU A 127 -3.42 -12.36 -4.38
N SER A 128 -4.64 -12.50 -4.88
CA SER A 128 -5.86 -12.08 -4.16
C SER A 128 -6.02 -12.84 -2.84
N GLY A 129 -6.83 -12.29 -1.92
CA GLY A 129 -7.14 -12.97 -0.66
C GLY A 129 -7.68 -14.38 -0.87
N GLY A 130 -8.60 -14.56 -1.83
CA GLY A 130 -9.19 -15.86 -2.15
C GLY A 130 -8.22 -16.85 -2.76
N GLU A 131 -7.28 -16.40 -3.60
CA GLU A 131 -6.21 -17.24 -4.15
C GLU A 131 -5.23 -17.69 -3.06
N LYS A 132 -4.82 -16.77 -2.17
CA LYS A 132 -3.97 -17.10 -1.02
C LYS A 132 -4.64 -18.14 -0.13
N GLN A 133 -5.95 -18.00 0.10
CA GLN A 133 -6.72 -18.93 0.93
C GLN A 133 -6.79 -20.32 0.30
N ARG A 134 -7.00 -20.42 -1.02
CA ARG A 134 -7.00 -21.70 -1.74
C ARG A 134 -5.63 -22.39 -1.75
N ILE A 135 -4.53 -21.63 -1.79
CA ILE A 135 -3.17 -22.20 -1.65
C ILE A 135 -2.93 -22.67 -0.21
N ALA A 136 -3.35 -21.90 0.80
CA ALA A 136 -3.25 -22.32 2.19
C ALA A 136 -4.07 -23.59 2.47
N LEU A 137 -5.26 -23.70 1.87
CA LEU A 137 -6.07 -24.92 1.91
C LEU A 137 -5.35 -26.10 1.21
N ALA A 138 -4.76 -25.90 0.03
CA ALA A 138 -3.95 -26.95 -0.62
C ALA A 138 -2.78 -27.41 0.27
N ARG A 139 -2.09 -26.47 0.92
CA ARG A 139 -1.02 -26.76 1.89
C ARG A 139 -1.52 -27.57 3.08
N ALA A 140 -2.75 -27.34 3.54
CA ALA A 140 -3.37 -28.16 4.57
C ALA A 140 -3.74 -29.55 4.05
N LEU A 141 -4.27 -29.65 2.83
CA LEU A 141 -4.78 -30.90 2.23
C LEU A 141 -3.69 -31.86 1.78
N VAL A 142 -2.52 -31.36 1.34
CA VAL A 142 -1.40 -32.22 0.91
C VAL A 142 -0.89 -33.15 2.03
N LYS A 143 -1.16 -32.79 3.30
CA LYS A 143 -0.88 -33.63 4.47
C LYS A 143 -1.81 -34.85 4.61
N GLN A 144 -2.95 -34.85 3.92
CA GLN A 144 -4.05 -35.77 4.14
C GLN A 144 -4.47 -35.82 5.63
N PRO A 145 -4.87 -34.67 6.22
CA PRO A 145 -5.09 -34.58 7.65
C PRO A 145 -6.34 -35.37 8.10
N THR A 146 -6.25 -35.98 9.28
CA THR A 146 -7.39 -36.61 9.97
C THR A 146 -8.29 -35.56 10.61
N PHE A 147 -7.67 -34.49 11.12
CA PHE A 147 -8.36 -33.35 11.72
C PHE A 147 -8.15 -32.10 10.86
N LEU A 148 -9.23 -31.46 10.44
CA LEU A 148 -9.18 -30.19 9.72
C LEU A 148 -9.70 -29.06 10.62
N LEU A 149 -8.88 -28.04 10.86
CA LEU A 149 -9.24 -26.88 11.67
C LEU A 149 -9.35 -25.65 10.76
N LEU A 150 -10.52 -25.04 10.75
CA LEU A 150 -10.81 -23.85 9.95
C LEU A 150 -11.08 -22.68 10.91
N ASP A 151 -10.21 -21.65 10.88
CA ASP A 151 -10.31 -20.47 11.74
C ASP A 151 -10.74 -19.27 10.90
N GLU A 152 -12.04 -18.94 10.89
CA GLU A 152 -12.62 -17.82 10.15
C GLU A 152 -12.18 -17.71 8.68
N ALA A 153 -12.06 -18.85 8.00
CA ALA A 153 -11.39 -19.00 6.72
C ALA A 153 -12.02 -18.22 5.53
N THR A 154 -13.17 -17.57 5.71
CA THR A 154 -13.91 -16.81 4.68
C THR A 154 -14.19 -15.36 5.07
N SER A 155 -13.79 -14.93 6.28
CA SER A 155 -14.19 -13.63 6.84
C SER A 155 -13.65 -12.42 6.05
N ALA A 156 -12.44 -12.53 5.47
CA ALA A 156 -11.72 -11.45 4.78
C ALA A 156 -11.80 -11.50 3.24
N LEU A 157 -12.77 -12.22 2.67
CA LEU A 157 -12.90 -12.42 1.22
C LEU A 157 -14.03 -11.57 0.60
N ASP A 158 -13.83 -11.18 -0.66
CA ASP A 158 -14.85 -10.56 -1.52
C ASP A 158 -15.90 -11.58 -1.97
N ASN A 159 -17.11 -11.11 -2.32
CA ASN A 159 -18.28 -11.97 -2.54
C ASN A 159 -18.09 -13.04 -3.64
N ILE A 160 -17.33 -12.74 -4.70
CA ILE A 160 -17.09 -13.70 -5.80
C ILE A 160 -16.11 -14.79 -5.34
N SER A 161 -14.99 -14.39 -4.73
CA SER A 161 -14.01 -15.35 -4.19
C SER A 161 -14.60 -16.20 -3.06
N ASP A 162 -15.49 -15.63 -2.25
CA ASP A 162 -16.07 -16.29 -1.08
C ASP A 162 -16.77 -17.61 -1.46
N LYS A 163 -17.58 -17.60 -2.53
CA LYS A 163 -18.27 -18.81 -3.00
C LYS A 163 -17.30 -19.90 -3.47
N ILE A 164 -16.26 -19.52 -4.22
CA ILE A 164 -15.27 -20.47 -4.75
C ILE A 164 -14.46 -21.11 -3.62
N VAL A 165 -14.10 -20.32 -2.59
CA VAL A 165 -13.39 -20.81 -1.41
C VAL A 165 -14.32 -21.70 -0.56
N GLN A 166 -15.57 -21.30 -0.37
CA GLN A 166 -16.54 -22.11 0.39
C GLN A 166 -16.76 -23.49 -0.25
N ASP A 167 -16.93 -23.56 -1.57
CA ASP A 167 -17.06 -24.84 -2.30
C ASP A 167 -15.82 -25.74 -2.15
N ALA A 168 -14.64 -25.14 -2.00
CA ALA A 168 -13.40 -25.87 -1.72
C ALA A 168 -13.33 -26.36 -0.27
N LEU A 169 -13.74 -25.53 0.70
CA LEU A 169 -13.82 -25.90 2.11
C LEU A 169 -14.82 -27.03 2.33
N ASP A 170 -16.02 -26.94 1.76
CA ASP A 170 -17.07 -27.97 1.90
C ASP A 170 -16.60 -29.33 1.37
N ARG A 171 -15.84 -29.35 0.27
CA ARG A 171 -15.22 -30.58 -0.24
C ARG A 171 -14.08 -31.06 0.67
N ALA A 172 -13.27 -30.16 1.19
CA ALA A 172 -12.18 -30.49 2.11
C ALA A 172 -12.69 -31.08 3.44
N CYS A 173 -13.87 -30.68 3.92
CA CYS A 173 -14.48 -31.19 5.14
C CYS A 173 -14.95 -32.66 5.02
N LYS A 174 -15.30 -33.13 3.81
CA LYS A 174 -15.87 -34.48 3.62
C LYS A 174 -14.88 -35.57 4.04
N GLY A 175 -15.34 -36.48 4.90
CA GLY A 175 -14.55 -37.63 5.37
C GLY A 175 -13.49 -37.30 6.42
N ARG A 176 -13.46 -36.06 6.95
CA ARG A 176 -12.49 -35.62 7.96
C ARG A 176 -13.21 -35.10 9.20
N THR A 177 -12.60 -35.27 10.37
CA THR A 177 -13.12 -34.66 11.60
C THR A 177 -12.78 -33.17 11.55
N THR A 178 -13.78 -32.32 11.35
CA THR A 178 -13.54 -30.91 11.08
C THR A 178 -14.07 -30.03 12.20
N ILE A 179 -13.26 -29.08 12.64
CA ILE A 179 -13.65 -28.04 13.61
C ILE A 179 -13.60 -26.70 12.89
N VAL A 180 -14.75 -26.02 12.81
CA VAL A 180 -14.89 -24.74 12.12
C VAL A 180 -15.20 -23.65 13.13
N ILE A 181 -14.39 -22.60 13.18
CA ILE A 181 -14.70 -21.37 13.88
C ILE A 181 -15.23 -20.39 12.84
N ALA A 182 -16.49 -20.00 12.99
CA ALA A 182 -17.17 -19.19 12.00
C ALA A 182 -17.62 -17.86 12.60
N HIS A 183 -17.19 -16.77 11.95
CA HIS A 183 -17.79 -15.46 12.13
C HIS A 183 -18.96 -15.22 11.16
N ARG A 184 -18.96 -15.87 9.99
CA ARG A 184 -20.07 -15.85 9.01
C ARG A 184 -20.96 -17.08 9.20
N LEU A 185 -22.19 -16.89 9.70
CA LEU A 185 -23.08 -18.01 10.04
C LEU A 185 -23.51 -18.83 8.82
N SER A 186 -23.49 -18.24 7.61
CA SER A 186 -23.78 -18.96 6.35
C SER A 186 -22.84 -20.15 6.11
N THR A 187 -21.60 -20.08 6.61
CA THR A 187 -20.59 -21.14 6.41
C THR A 187 -20.79 -22.37 7.30
N ILE A 188 -21.64 -22.26 8.33
CA ILE A 188 -21.86 -23.34 9.31
C ILE A 188 -23.26 -23.92 9.27
N GLN A 189 -24.12 -23.47 8.34
CA GLN A 189 -25.49 -23.97 8.19
C GLN A 189 -25.55 -25.49 7.97
N ASN A 190 -24.61 -26.02 7.18
CA ASN A 190 -24.56 -27.43 6.80
C ASN A 190 -23.72 -28.31 7.75
N THR A 191 -23.43 -27.84 8.97
CA THR A 191 -22.60 -28.58 9.92
C THR A 191 -23.42 -29.55 10.75
N ASN A 192 -22.79 -30.64 11.21
CA ASN A 192 -23.47 -31.70 11.95
C ASN A 192 -23.82 -31.27 13.37
N GLN A 193 -23.00 -30.39 13.95
CA GLN A 193 -23.15 -29.92 15.32
C GLN A 193 -22.60 -28.50 15.42
N ILE A 194 -23.36 -27.62 16.03
CA ILE A 194 -22.99 -26.22 16.31
C ILE A 194 -22.95 -26.06 17.83
N TYR A 195 -21.88 -25.44 18.33
CA TYR A 195 -21.76 -24.99 19.71
C TYR A 195 -21.68 -23.47 19.74
N VAL A 196 -22.60 -22.82 20.44
CA VAL A 196 -22.58 -21.36 20.63
C VAL A 196 -21.92 -21.04 21.95
N LEU A 197 -20.87 -20.23 21.90
CA LEU A 197 -20.14 -19.81 23.08
C LEU A 197 -20.59 -18.42 23.53
N ASP A 198 -20.79 -18.27 24.84
CA ASP A 198 -20.95 -16.98 25.48
C ASP A 198 -20.10 -16.89 26.74
N ASN A 199 -19.40 -15.76 26.89
CA ASN A 199 -18.51 -15.50 28.03
C ASN A 199 -17.53 -16.65 28.36
N GLY A 200 -17.17 -17.44 27.34
CA GLY A 200 -16.23 -18.55 27.44
C GLY A 200 -16.85 -19.93 27.76
N SER A 201 -18.16 -20.04 27.88
CA SER A 201 -18.91 -21.29 28.13
C SER A 201 -19.79 -21.65 26.93
N VAL A 202 -20.12 -22.93 26.75
CA VAL A 202 -21.18 -23.34 25.79
C VAL A 202 -22.53 -23.02 26.42
N ILE A 203 -23.38 -22.29 25.70
CA ILE A 203 -24.75 -21.98 26.13
C ILE A 203 -25.81 -22.78 25.35
N GLU A 204 -25.54 -23.08 24.09
CA GLU A 204 -26.45 -23.76 23.17
C GLU A 204 -25.67 -24.75 22.32
N GLN A 205 -26.29 -25.89 22.01
CA GLN A 205 -25.71 -26.90 21.15
C GLN A 205 -26.80 -27.60 20.34
N GLY A 206 -26.56 -27.83 19.05
CA GLY A 206 -27.53 -28.51 18.18
C GLY A 206 -27.18 -28.40 16.71
N THR A 207 -28.11 -28.79 15.84
CA THR A 207 -28.02 -28.51 14.40
C THR A 207 -28.53 -27.10 14.10
N HIS A 208 -28.27 -26.59 12.89
CA HIS A 208 -28.84 -25.31 12.47
C HIS A 208 -30.37 -25.28 12.62
N GLU A 209 -31.05 -26.35 12.22
CA GLU A 209 -32.52 -26.46 12.31
C GLU A 209 -33.01 -26.44 13.76
N THR A 210 -32.39 -27.20 14.66
CA THR A 210 -32.83 -27.26 16.07
C THR A 210 -32.60 -25.92 16.77
N LEU A 211 -31.45 -25.28 16.54
CA LEU A 211 -31.10 -24.00 17.15
C LEU A 211 -31.89 -22.82 16.56
N MET A 212 -32.37 -22.93 15.32
CA MET A 212 -33.28 -21.95 14.74
C MET A 212 -34.72 -22.11 15.22
N ALA A 213 -35.12 -23.32 15.63
CA ALA A 213 -36.44 -23.60 16.18
C ALA A 213 -36.60 -23.14 17.64
N GLU A 214 -35.50 -23.01 18.39
CA GLU A 214 -35.51 -22.43 19.74
C GLU A 214 -35.81 -20.92 19.70
N GLU A 215 -37.03 -20.54 20.07
CA GLU A 215 -37.44 -19.13 20.15
C GLU A 215 -36.64 -18.38 21.23
N GLY A 216 -35.98 -17.30 20.83
CA GLY A 216 -35.18 -16.48 21.75
C GLY A 216 -33.78 -17.03 22.02
N GLY A 217 -33.37 -18.13 21.36
CA GLY A 217 -32.01 -18.65 21.42
C GLY A 217 -30.98 -17.64 20.89
N LYS A 218 -29.79 -17.62 21.50
CA LYS A 218 -28.66 -16.77 21.11
C LYS A 218 -28.24 -17.07 19.68
N TYR A 219 -28.20 -18.33 19.25
CA TYR A 219 -27.92 -18.67 17.86
C TYR A 219 -28.92 -18.01 16.91
N GLN A 220 -30.21 -18.19 17.18
CA GLN A 220 -31.30 -17.61 16.38
C GLN A 220 -31.18 -16.08 16.32
N SER A 221 -30.87 -15.43 17.44
CA SER A 221 -30.65 -13.98 17.50
C SER A 221 -29.43 -13.54 16.67
N MET A 222 -28.34 -14.31 16.67
CA MET A 222 -27.15 -14.02 15.85
C MET A 222 -27.43 -14.18 14.36
N VAL A 223 -28.18 -15.23 13.97
CA VAL A 223 -28.58 -15.46 12.58
C VAL A 223 -29.51 -14.35 12.10
N LYS A 224 -30.55 -14.03 12.90
CA LYS A 224 -31.47 -12.92 12.60
C LYS A 224 -30.73 -11.60 12.50
N ARG A 225 -29.75 -11.34 13.37
CA ARG A 225 -28.93 -10.13 13.32
C ARG A 225 -28.02 -10.09 12.10
N GLN A 226 -27.36 -11.18 11.71
CA GLN A 226 -26.54 -11.19 10.49
C GLN A 226 -27.37 -11.15 9.20
N GLN A 227 -28.57 -11.72 9.22
CA GLN A 227 -29.53 -11.58 8.13
C GLN A 227 -30.07 -10.17 8.07
N MET A 228 -30.42 -9.55 9.22
CA MET A 228 -30.78 -8.14 9.31
C MET A 228 -29.62 -7.24 8.87
N GLU A 229 -28.38 -7.48 9.28
CA GLU A 229 -27.19 -6.74 8.80
C GLU A 229 -27.01 -6.88 7.29
N ARG A 230 -27.27 -8.05 6.69
CA ARG A 230 -27.28 -8.20 5.21
C ARG A 230 -28.48 -7.50 4.55
N PHE A 231 -29.65 -7.62 5.16
CA PHE A 231 -30.86 -6.95 4.69
C PHE A 231 -30.81 -5.45 4.93
N ASP A 232 -30.04 -4.97 5.91
CA ASP A 232 -29.72 -3.59 6.26
C ASP A 232 -28.49 -3.13 5.48
N ASP A 233 -27.64 -3.98 4.89
CA ASP A 233 -26.72 -3.55 3.83
C ASP A 233 -27.51 -3.37 2.52
N ASP A 234 -28.38 -4.32 2.16
CA ASP A 234 -29.27 -4.21 0.99
C ASP A 234 -30.40 -3.15 1.20
N LYS A 235 -30.79 -2.87 2.45
CA LYS A 235 -31.68 -1.78 2.87
C LYS A 235 -30.90 -0.54 3.33
N ASP A 236 -29.61 -0.52 3.56
CA ASP A 236 -28.84 0.72 3.60
C ASP A 236 -28.51 1.13 2.17
N ASP A 237 -28.61 0.23 1.19
CA ASP A 237 -28.69 0.59 -0.22
C ASP A 237 -30.13 0.94 -0.68
N MET A 238 -31.19 0.43 -0.02
CA MET A 238 -32.60 0.64 -0.46
C MET A 238 -33.52 1.45 0.51
N MET A 239 -33.30 1.39 1.81
CA MET A 239 -33.98 2.09 2.95
C MET A 239 -33.16 3.29 3.50
N SER A 240 -31.89 3.47 3.11
CA SER A 240 -31.23 4.79 3.14
C SER A 240 -31.91 5.81 2.24
N MET A 241 -32.95 5.39 1.52
CA MET A 241 -33.82 6.20 0.69
C MET A 241 -35.07 6.74 1.41
N GLU A 242 -35.47 6.25 2.60
CA GLU A 242 -36.79 6.64 3.15
C GLU A 242 -36.88 7.32 4.54
N ASN A 243 -36.06 7.07 5.58
CA ASN A 243 -36.31 7.77 6.88
C ASN A 243 -35.11 8.30 7.71
N TYR A 244 -33.84 8.08 7.31
CA TYR A 244 -32.64 8.75 7.86
C TYR A 244 -31.87 9.58 6.82
N THR A 245 -32.48 9.77 5.66
CA THR A 245 -31.80 10.08 4.40
C THR A 245 -31.10 11.43 4.40
N SER A 246 -31.70 12.49 4.94
CA SER A 246 -31.16 13.83 4.76
C SER A 246 -29.82 14.00 5.49
N PHE A 247 -29.71 13.59 6.75
CA PHE A 247 -28.48 13.74 7.55
C PHE A 247 -27.43 12.70 7.18
N ALA A 248 -27.81 11.45 6.87
CA ALA A 248 -26.88 10.43 6.42
C ALA A 248 -26.30 10.75 5.02
N ILE A 249 -27.14 11.15 4.07
CA ILE A 249 -26.71 11.59 2.72
C ILE A 249 -25.92 12.91 2.81
N SER A 250 -26.30 13.84 3.70
CA SER A 250 -25.52 15.06 3.90
C SER A 250 -24.15 14.76 4.52
N GLY A 251 -24.10 13.81 5.47
CA GLY A 251 -22.86 13.31 6.05
C GLY A 251 -21.95 12.67 5.00
N SER A 252 -22.47 11.74 4.19
CA SER A 252 -21.67 11.08 3.14
C SER A 252 -21.19 12.05 2.06
N LYS A 253 -22.04 13.00 1.62
CA LYS A 253 -21.65 14.09 0.71
C LYS A 253 -20.58 15.00 1.32
N LEU A 254 -20.67 15.29 2.61
CA LEU A 254 -19.65 16.06 3.33
C LEU A 254 -18.33 15.29 3.37
N THR A 255 -18.35 14.00 3.70
CA THR A 255 -17.17 13.11 3.68
C THR A 255 -16.51 13.08 2.31
N GLN A 256 -17.30 12.92 1.24
CA GLN A 256 -16.79 12.94 -0.13
C GLN A 256 -16.11 14.28 -0.43
N ARG A 257 -16.75 15.40 -0.09
CA ARG A 257 -16.17 16.75 -0.29
C ARG A 257 -14.89 16.96 0.52
N ILE A 258 -14.85 16.52 1.77
CA ILE A 258 -13.67 16.63 2.63
C ILE A 258 -12.55 15.78 2.05
N ARG A 259 -12.80 14.51 1.69
CA ARG A 259 -11.79 13.64 1.08
C ARG A 259 -11.25 14.21 -0.22
N SER A 260 -12.13 14.66 -1.13
CA SER A 260 -11.69 15.25 -2.40
C SER A 260 -10.89 16.53 -2.21
N LYS A 261 -11.32 17.44 -1.30
CA LYS A 261 -10.57 18.67 -1.00
C LYS A 261 -9.25 18.37 -0.29
N ALA A 262 -9.24 17.48 0.70
CA ALA A 262 -8.04 17.08 1.43
C ALA A 262 -7.03 16.42 0.49
N PHE A 263 -7.48 15.50 -0.36
CA PHE A 263 -6.63 14.87 -1.38
C PHE A 263 -6.08 15.90 -2.36
N ALA A 264 -6.93 16.82 -2.87
CA ALA A 264 -6.47 17.90 -3.75
C ALA A 264 -5.46 18.84 -3.06
N CYS A 265 -5.64 19.15 -1.77
CA CYS A 265 -4.70 19.94 -0.98
C CYS A 265 -3.39 19.19 -0.70
N LEU A 266 -3.46 17.88 -0.46
CA LEU A 266 -2.30 17.01 -0.28
C LEU A 266 -1.46 16.97 -1.56
N LEU A 267 -2.08 16.79 -2.72
CA LEU A 267 -1.39 16.80 -4.02
C LEU A 267 -0.72 18.14 -4.36
N ARG A 268 -1.11 19.24 -3.68
CA ARG A 268 -0.51 20.57 -3.84
C ARG A 268 0.61 20.85 -2.83
N GLN A 269 0.85 19.96 -1.86
CA GLN A 269 1.95 20.12 -0.92
C GLN A 269 3.30 19.93 -1.62
N GLU A 270 4.31 20.63 -1.12
CA GLU A 270 5.69 20.45 -1.57
C GLU A 270 6.22 19.06 -1.17
N ILE A 271 7.23 18.55 -1.88
CA ILE A 271 7.80 17.22 -1.59
C ILE A 271 8.42 17.14 -0.19
N ALA A 272 8.95 18.26 0.32
CA ALA A 272 9.43 18.37 1.70
C ALA A 272 8.35 18.05 2.77
N TYR A 273 7.06 18.18 2.43
CA TYR A 273 5.98 17.73 3.31
C TYR A 273 5.94 16.20 3.42
N PHE A 274 6.16 15.48 2.31
CA PHE A 274 6.11 14.03 2.21
C PHE A 274 7.38 13.32 2.69
N ASP A 275 8.52 14.02 2.77
CA ASP A 275 9.75 13.48 3.35
C ASP A 275 9.63 13.19 4.85
N ARG A 276 8.70 13.87 5.53
CA ARG A 276 8.47 13.72 6.97
C ARG A 276 7.91 12.33 7.27
N PRO A 277 8.45 11.59 8.24
CA PRO A 277 7.99 10.23 8.54
C PRO A 277 6.51 10.19 8.97
N GLU A 278 6.01 11.27 9.58
CA GLU A 278 4.60 11.41 9.96
C GLU A 278 3.65 11.49 8.74
N ASN A 279 4.18 11.91 7.58
CA ASN A 279 3.44 12.10 6.33
C ASN A 279 3.77 11.01 5.30
N SER A 280 4.17 9.83 5.76
CA SER A 280 4.30 8.67 4.88
C SER A 280 2.99 8.36 4.16
N SER A 281 3.08 7.73 2.99
CA SER A 281 1.91 7.37 2.17
C SER A 281 0.85 6.58 2.98
N GLY A 282 1.29 5.62 3.79
CA GLY A 282 0.41 4.85 4.67
C GLY A 282 -0.28 5.70 5.73
N ALA A 283 0.44 6.62 6.38
CA ALA A 283 -0.13 7.52 7.39
C ALA A 283 -1.15 8.49 6.78
N ILE A 284 -0.86 9.06 5.60
CA ILE A 284 -1.78 9.94 4.88
C ILE A 284 -3.05 9.17 4.47
N CYS A 285 -2.91 7.96 3.92
CA CYS A 285 -4.06 7.12 3.56
C CYS A 285 -4.92 6.77 4.78
N ALA A 286 -4.31 6.42 5.91
CA ALA A 286 -5.01 6.14 7.15
C ALA A 286 -5.80 7.37 7.65
N ARG A 287 -5.20 8.56 7.65
CA ARG A 287 -5.85 9.81 8.04
C ARG A 287 -6.99 10.20 7.10
N LEU A 288 -6.77 10.13 5.78
CA LEU A 288 -7.79 10.45 4.78
C LEU A 288 -9.01 9.51 4.88
N SER A 289 -8.79 8.26 5.28
CA SER A 289 -9.86 7.29 5.50
C SER A 289 -10.56 7.52 6.84
N SER A 290 -9.83 7.49 7.96
CA SER A 290 -10.37 7.48 9.33
C SER A 290 -10.85 8.84 9.82
N ASP A 291 -10.07 9.92 9.66
CA ASP A 291 -10.43 11.25 10.14
C ASP A 291 -11.66 11.78 9.40
N ALA A 292 -11.77 11.51 8.10
CA ALA A 292 -12.93 11.91 7.30
C ALA A 292 -14.21 11.18 7.73
N SER A 293 -14.12 9.88 8.07
CA SER A 293 -15.25 9.11 8.60
C SER A 293 -15.67 9.58 10.00
N ALA A 294 -14.71 9.96 10.85
CA ALA A 294 -15.02 10.51 12.18
C ALA A 294 -15.82 11.82 12.08
N ILE A 295 -15.51 12.68 11.11
CA ILE A 295 -16.27 13.92 10.85
C ILE A 295 -17.71 13.61 10.40
N GLN A 296 -17.92 12.53 9.64
CA GLN A 296 -19.27 12.10 9.22
C GLN A 296 -20.16 11.75 10.41
N GLU A 297 -19.63 10.97 11.36
CA GLU A 297 -20.38 10.56 12.56
C GLU A 297 -20.75 11.77 13.41
N MET A 298 -19.84 12.76 13.51
CA MET A 298 -20.10 13.98 14.26
C MET A 298 -21.13 14.91 13.59
N ALA A 299 -21.10 15.06 12.26
CA ALA A 299 -21.96 15.98 11.53
C ALA A 299 -23.32 15.37 11.10
N GLY A 300 -23.40 14.05 10.92
CA GLY A 300 -24.62 13.38 10.47
C GLY A 300 -25.54 13.03 11.65
N THR A 301 -25.20 11.96 12.36
CA THR A 301 -26.09 11.31 13.34
C THR A 301 -26.18 12.08 14.65
N ARG A 302 -25.09 12.67 15.13
CA ARG A 302 -25.10 13.44 16.39
C ARG A 302 -25.91 14.72 16.30
N LEU A 303 -25.89 15.42 15.15
CA LEU A 303 -26.72 16.61 14.96
C LEU A 303 -28.22 16.26 14.96
N GLY A 304 -28.60 15.13 14.33
CA GLY A 304 -29.96 14.61 14.40
C GLY A 304 -30.40 14.32 15.84
N ALA A 305 -29.55 13.62 16.61
CA ALA A 305 -29.82 13.32 18.02
C ALA A 305 -29.95 14.57 18.90
N ILE A 306 -29.17 15.62 18.62
CA ILE A 306 -29.30 16.91 19.33
C ILE A 306 -30.65 17.56 19.03
N CYS A 307 -31.07 17.59 17.76
CA CYS A 307 -32.38 18.12 17.38
C CYS A 307 -33.53 17.33 18.02
N GLU A 308 -33.41 16.00 18.07
CA GLU A 308 -34.36 15.12 18.74
C GLU A 308 -34.43 15.41 20.25
N ALA A 309 -33.28 15.48 20.93
CA ALA A 309 -33.21 15.77 22.36
C ALA A 309 -33.80 17.15 22.71
N LEU A 310 -33.54 18.17 21.88
CA LEU A 310 -34.12 19.51 22.05
C LEU A 310 -35.64 19.48 21.87
N SER A 311 -36.13 18.80 20.84
CA SER A 311 -37.56 18.64 20.58
C SER A 311 -38.25 17.91 21.74
N MET A 312 -37.71 16.78 22.17
CA MET A 312 -38.24 15.98 23.27
C MET A 312 -38.24 16.75 24.59
N THR A 313 -37.19 17.52 24.88
CA THR A 313 -37.12 18.38 26.07
C THR A 313 -38.19 19.48 26.01
N PHE A 314 -38.35 20.14 24.85
CA PHE A 314 -39.34 21.20 24.65
C PHE A 314 -40.77 20.69 24.87
N PHE A 315 -41.16 19.61 24.18
CA PHE A 315 -42.50 19.03 24.32
C PHE A 315 -42.73 18.42 25.70
N GLY A 316 -41.69 17.82 26.31
CA GLY A 316 -41.76 17.29 27.67
C GLY A 316 -42.00 18.37 28.72
N LEU A 317 -41.31 19.51 28.63
CA LEU A 317 -41.55 20.65 29.50
C LEU A 317 -42.95 21.25 29.26
N LEU A 318 -43.36 21.42 27.99
CA LEU A 318 -44.68 21.94 27.64
C LEU A 318 -45.80 21.10 28.27
N LEU A 319 -45.75 19.77 28.12
CA LEU A 319 -46.70 18.85 28.75
C LEU A 319 -46.64 18.91 30.28
N GLY A 320 -45.43 18.98 30.86
CA GLY A 320 -45.24 19.12 32.30
C GLY A 320 -45.95 20.35 32.87
N PHE A 321 -45.78 21.51 32.21
CA PHE A 321 -46.43 22.75 32.61
C PHE A 321 -47.95 22.71 32.47
N LEU A 322 -48.49 21.99 31.47
CA LEU A 322 -49.93 21.83 31.29
C LEU A 322 -50.58 20.94 32.37
N ILE A 323 -49.87 19.91 32.85
CA ILE A 323 -50.39 18.96 33.84
C ILE A 323 -50.20 19.51 35.28
N ASN A 324 -48.99 19.93 35.63
CA ASN A 324 -48.68 20.44 36.97
C ASN A 324 -47.47 21.38 36.96
N TRP A 325 -47.74 22.68 36.80
CA TRP A 325 -46.71 23.71 36.71
C TRP A 325 -45.82 23.84 37.96
N GLN A 326 -46.33 23.51 39.15
CA GLN A 326 -45.57 23.64 40.41
C GLN A 326 -44.46 22.58 40.49
N LEU A 327 -44.77 21.34 40.12
CA LEU A 327 -43.81 20.24 40.13
C LEU A 327 -42.76 20.40 39.02
N THR A 328 -43.14 20.90 37.84
CA THR A 328 -42.23 21.14 36.71
C THR A 328 -41.21 22.25 36.99
N MET A 329 -41.60 23.31 37.71
CA MET A 329 -40.67 24.40 38.09
C MET A 329 -39.52 23.92 39.00
N ILE A 330 -39.82 23.01 39.93
CA ILE A 330 -38.81 22.43 40.82
C ILE A 330 -37.84 21.55 40.02
N ALA A 331 -38.34 20.78 39.05
CA ALA A 331 -37.52 19.93 38.18
C ALA A 331 -36.68 20.70 37.15
N PHE A 332 -37.07 21.93 36.79
CA PHE A 332 -36.36 22.76 35.81
C PHE A 332 -35.11 23.45 36.37
N CYS A 333 -35.11 23.80 37.66
CA CYS A 333 -34.02 24.56 38.30
C CYS A 333 -32.64 23.87 38.26
N PRO A 334 -32.51 22.54 38.40
CA PRO A 334 -31.22 21.84 38.24
C PRO A 334 -30.69 21.83 36.80
N LEU A 335 -31.58 21.83 35.79
CA LEU A 335 -31.19 21.76 34.37
C LEU A 335 -30.55 23.05 33.88
N SER A 336 -30.99 24.21 34.38
CA SER A 336 -30.43 25.52 34.02
C SER A 336 -29.02 25.73 34.57
N ILE A 337 -28.72 25.17 35.75
CA ILE A 337 -27.39 25.22 36.36
C ILE A 337 -26.39 24.40 35.54
N LEU A 338 -26.78 23.20 35.08
CA LEU A 338 -25.91 22.34 34.28
C LEU A 338 -25.57 22.95 32.92
N ALA A 339 -26.53 23.62 32.27
CA ALA A 339 -26.33 24.30 30.99
C ALA A 339 -25.36 25.49 31.07
N ALA A 340 -25.35 26.22 32.20
CA ALA A 340 -24.43 27.33 32.41
C ALA A 340 -22.96 26.86 32.50
N VAL A 341 -22.72 25.69 33.09
CA VAL A 341 -21.37 25.12 33.24
C VAL A 341 -20.81 24.66 31.90
N THR A 342 -21.59 23.96 31.08
CA THR A 342 -21.15 23.47 29.77
C THR A 342 -20.90 24.60 28.76
N TYR A 343 -21.67 25.69 28.85
CA TYR A 343 -21.43 26.89 28.05
C TYR A 343 -20.05 27.53 28.34
N GLY A 344 -19.62 27.52 29.61
CA GLY A 344 -18.29 28.01 30.01
C GLY A 344 -17.14 27.21 29.38
N GLU A 345 -17.26 25.88 29.32
CA GLU A 345 -16.23 25.00 28.75
C GLU A 345 -16.07 25.16 27.23
N MET A 346 -17.17 25.41 26.52
CA MET A 346 -17.17 25.56 25.05
C MET A 346 -16.46 26.84 24.59
N GLN A 347 -16.63 27.95 25.33
CA GLN A 347 -16.01 29.25 24.99
C GLN A 347 -14.48 29.21 25.07
N VAL A 348 -13.92 28.48 26.04
CA VAL A 348 -12.47 28.32 26.20
C VAL A 348 -11.84 27.56 25.02
N ARG A 349 -12.58 26.63 24.41
CA ARG A 349 -12.06 25.76 23.34
C ARG A 349 -12.05 26.43 21.96
N LEU A 350 -12.95 27.36 21.69
CA LEU A 350 -13.02 28.09 20.41
C LEU A 350 -11.95 29.18 20.27
N TRP A 351 -11.53 29.78 21.39
CA TRP A 351 -10.46 30.78 21.39
C TRP A 351 -9.10 30.22 20.90
N MET A 352 -8.87 28.91 21.00
CA MET A 352 -7.57 28.30 20.69
C MET A 352 -7.29 27.99 19.21
N ASN A 353 -8.25 28.15 18.26
CA ASN A 353 -8.15 27.49 16.95
C ASN A 353 -8.12 28.41 15.71
N GLN A 354 -7.69 29.67 15.84
CA GLN A 354 -7.76 30.65 14.76
C GLN A 354 -6.38 31.17 14.30
N GLN A 355 -5.65 30.38 13.52
CA GLN A 355 -4.57 30.84 12.63
C GLN A 355 -4.31 29.77 11.55
N SER A 356 -4.46 30.04 10.24
CA SER A 356 -3.39 30.59 9.37
C SER A 356 -3.90 30.87 7.94
N ASN A 357 -3.26 31.82 7.25
CA ASN A 357 -3.62 32.42 5.95
C ASN A 357 -3.15 31.63 4.71
N GLN A 358 -3.74 31.97 3.55
CA GLN A 358 -3.39 31.53 2.19
C GLN A 358 -2.44 32.52 1.47
N ILE A 359 -1.61 32.00 0.55
CA ILE A 359 -0.90 32.77 -0.50
C ILE A 359 -1.25 32.16 -1.86
N VAL A 360 -1.55 33.00 -2.85
CA VAL A 360 -1.79 32.66 -4.26
C VAL A 360 -0.73 33.34 -5.12
N GLU A 361 -0.17 32.60 -6.09
CA GLU A 361 0.91 33.00 -6.99
C GLU A 361 0.33 33.47 -8.35
N GLN A 362 0.87 34.54 -8.93
CA GLN A 362 0.65 34.97 -10.34
C GLN A 362 1.90 34.63 -11.15
N ALA A 363 1.75 34.27 -12.43
CA ALA A 363 2.87 33.95 -13.30
C ALA A 363 2.75 34.53 -14.71
N SER A 364 3.92 34.85 -15.29
CA SER A 364 4.17 35.22 -16.69
C SER A 364 4.90 34.10 -17.44
N THR A 365 4.62 33.93 -18.73
CA THR A 365 5.32 33.00 -19.64
C THR A 365 6.45 33.71 -20.41
N ILE A 366 7.57 33.03 -20.63
CA ILE A 366 8.75 33.54 -21.38
C ILE A 366 9.09 32.57 -22.53
N ASP A 367 9.78 33.06 -23.56
CA ASP A 367 10.41 32.27 -24.62
C ASP A 367 11.61 31.47 -24.08
N PHE A 368 11.48 30.14 -24.00
CA PHE A 368 12.41 29.26 -23.30
C PHE A 368 13.43 28.62 -24.25
N ARG A 369 14.71 28.90 -24.03
CA ARG A 369 15.86 28.37 -24.78
C ARG A 369 16.54 27.20 -24.07
N GLY A 370 16.40 27.09 -22.74
CA GLY A 370 16.93 25.97 -21.97
C GLY A 370 18.34 26.18 -21.41
N GLU A 371 18.77 27.41 -21.17
CA GLU A 371 19.98 27.74 -20.40
C GLU A 371 19.71 27.56 -18.90
N ILE A 372 20.64 26.90 -18.19
CA ILE A 372 20.54 26.62 -16.75
C ILE A 372 21.77 27.18 -16.05
N LYS A 373 21.57 28.04 -15.05
CA LYS A 373 22.67 28.59 -14.25
C LYS A 373 22.41 28.44 -12.75
N LEU A 374 23.29 27.74 -12.07
CA LEU A 374 23.36 27.69 -10.60
C LEU A 374 24.45 28.67 -10.16
N ASP A 375 24.09 29.64 -9.32
CA ASP A 375 25.02 30.64 -8.80
C ASP A 375 25.13 30.57 -7.28
N GLN A 376 26.27 30.08 -6.79
CA GLN A 376 26.63 29.97 -5.38
C GLN A 376 25.55 29.22 -4.57
N VAL A 377 24.97 28.17 -5.15
CA VAL A 377 23.86 27.44 -4.55
C VAL A 377 24.31 26.68 -3.32
N LYS A 378 23.66 26.97 -2.18
CA LYS A 378 23.76 26.21 -0.94
C LYS A 378 22.42 25.55 -0.65
N PHE A 379 22.45 24.27 -0.31
CA PHE A 379 21.23 23.52 0.00
C PHE A 379 21.42 22.53 1.15
N ILE A 380 20.39 22.47 1.99
CA ILE A 380 20.26 21.59 3.15
C ILE A 380 18.85 21.00 3.11
N TYR A 381 18.71 19.67 3.21
CA TYR A 381 17.38 19.07 3.31
C TYR A 381 16.71 19.46 4.63
N PRO A 382 15.42 19.86 4.62
CA PRO A 382 14.72 20.25 5.85
C PRO A 382 14.73 19.19 6.95
N ILE A 383 14.69 17.90 6.57
CA ILE A 383 14.72 16.77 7.50
C ILE A 383 16.12 16.48 8.07
N ARG A 384 17.19 17.03 7.47
CA ARG A 384 18.58 16.91 7.91
C ARG A 384 19.26 18.28 7.95
N PRO A 385 18.86 19.18 8.88
CA PRO A 385 19.31 20.57 8.90
C PRO A 385 20.81 20.73 9.17
N THR A 386 21.47 19.69 9.68
CA THR A 386 22.90 19.71 10.03
C THR A 386 23.81 19.27 8.86
N SER A 387 23.28 18.61 7.83
CA SER A 387 24.08 18.13 6.70
C SER A 387 23.95 19.06 5.50
N ILE A 388 25.00 19.82 5.21
CA ILE A 388 25.08 20.62 3.98
C ILE A 388 25.35 19.68 2.82
N ILE A 389 24.43 19.64 1.85
CA ILE A 389 24.55 18.74 0.68
C ILE A 389 25.20 19.46 -0.49
N LEU A 390 24.77 20.70 -0.77
CA LEU A 390 25.40 21.57 -1.76
C LEU A 390 25.97 22.78 -1.05
N ASN A 391 27.21 23.15 -1.38
CA ASN A 391 27.91 24.24 -0.74
C ASN A 391 28.54 25.16 -1.79
N LYS A 392 27.89 26.31 -2.05
CA LYS A 392 28.36 27.32 -3.02
C LYS A 392 28.56 26.74 -4.43
N LEU A 393 27.70 25.81 -4.84
CA LEU A 393 27.78 25.17 -6.15
C LEU A 393 27.58 26.22 -7.26
N GLN A 394 28.48 26.23 -8.24
CA GLN A 394 28.38 27.04 -9.45
C GLN A 394 28.42 26.15 -10.69
N LEU A 395 27.38 26.23 -11.52
CA LEU A 395 27.28 25.44 -12.74
C LEU A 395 26.55 26.27 -13.80
N ASN A 396 27.09 26.32 -15.01
CA ASN A 396 26.45 26.97 -16.15
C ASN A 396 26.33 25.98 -17.30
N ILE A 397 25.09 25.74 -17.75
CA ILE A 397 24.73 24.85 -18.84
C ILE A 397 24.10 25.68 -19.94
N ARG A 398 24.73 25.70 -21.11
CA ARG A 398 24.22 26.42 -22.29
C ARG A 398 23.06 25.64 -22.91
N SER A 399 22.18 26.35 -23.62
CA SER A 399 21.13 25.74 -24.44
C SER A 399 21.72 24.70 -25.41
N GLY A 400 21.13 23.50 -25.45
CA GLY A 400 21.58 22.39 -26.30
C GLY A 400 22.82 21.64 -25.80
N GLN A 401 23.41 22.06 -24.68
CA GLN A 401 24.63 21.43 -24.15
C GLN A 401 24.31 20.15 -23.36
N ARG A 402 25.14 19.11 -23.52
CA ARG A 402 25.09 17.87 -22.74
C ARG A 402 26.12 17.93 -21.61
N VAL A 403 25.64 17.85 -20.37
CA VAL A 403 26.47 17.99 -19.17
C VAL A 403 26.35 16.74 -18.31
N ALA A 404 27.48 16.13 -17.97
CA ALA A 404 27.54 15.02 -17.03
C ALA A 404 27.91 15.49 -15.62
N LEU A 405 27.14 15.09 -14.61
CA LEU A 405 27.48 15.22 -13.19
C LEU A 405 27.95 13.88 -12.64
N ILE A 406 29.18 13.84 -12.15
CA ILE A 406 29.81 12.66 -11.58
C ILE A 406 30.20 12.96 -10.15
N GLY A 407 30.13 11.97 -9.27
CA GLY A 407 30.39 12.14 -7.84
C GLY A 407 31.59 11.34 -7.43
N MET A 408 32.52 11.93 -6.68
CA MET A 408 33.59 11.14 -6.07
C MET A 408 32.97 10.13 -5.10
N LEU A 409 33.33 8.86 -5.27
CA LEU A 409 32.94 7.80 -4.35
C LEU A 409 33.66 8.05 -3.02
N GLU A 410 32.97 8.61 -2.03
CA GLU A 410 33.38 8.39 -0.65
C GLU A 410 33.28 6.89 -0.36
N LEU A 411 34.44 6.27 -0.16
CA LEU A 411 34.54 4.90 0.29
C LEU A 411 33.73 4.73 1.60
N ASN A 412 32.78 3.79 1.59
CA ASN A 412 32.35 2.98 2.71
C ASN A 412 32.46 3.64 4.10
N VAL A 413 31.51 4.51 4.46
CA VAL A 413 31.29 4.83 5.87
C VAL A 413 30.47 3.69 6.48
N SER A 414 31.15 2.77 7.16
CA SER A 414 30.53 1.77 8.02
C SER A 414 30.00 2.47 9.26
N VAL A 415 28.69 2.70 9.37
CA VAL A 415 28.09 3.12 10.63
C VAL A 415 27.73 1.86 11.41
N GLU A 416 28.44 1.63 12.51
CA GLU A 416 28.14 0.56 13.44
C GLU A 416 26.95 0.99 14.31
N CYS A 417 25.77 0.44 14.03
CA CYS A 417 24.58 0.66 14.84
C CYS A 417 24.65 -0.24 16.09
N SER A 418 24.12 0.24 17.22
CA SER A 418 24.14 -0.40 18.56
C SER A 418 23.42 -1.76 18.67
N LEU A 419 23.05 -2.38 17.54
CA LEU A 419 22.45 -3.71 17.44
C LEU A 419 23.27 -4.67 16.53
N GLY A 420 24.51 -4.33 16.17
CA GLY A 420 25.42 -5.25 15.46
C GLY A 420 25.11 -5.49 13.97
N ASN A 421 24.13 -4.78 13.40
CA ASN A 421 23.84 -4.83 11.97
C ASN A 421 24.58 -3.68 11.25
N ILE A 422 25.51 -4.04 10.37
CA ILE A 422 26.13 -3.11 9.42
C ILE A 422 25.12 -2.82 8.31
N ILE A 423 24.51 -1.64 8.32
CA ILE A 423 23.71 -1.16 7.20
C ILE A 423 24.68 -0.45 6.24
N ARG A 424 24.94 -1.07 5.08
CA ARG A 424 25.62 -0.41 3.96
C ARG A 424 24.63 0.53 3.27
N THR A 425 24.63 1.83 3.62
CA THR A 425 23.88 2.84 2.85
C THR A 425 24.75 3.31 1.68
N GLY A 426 24.62 2.66 0.54
CA GLY A 426 25.29 3.05 -0.70
C GLY A 426 24.49 4.07 -1.48
N THR A 427 24.62 5.36 -1.17
CA THR A 427 24.44 6.44 -2.14
C THR A 427 25.59 7.42 -1.97
N SER A 428 26.24 7.79 -3.08
CA SER A 428 27.35 8.76 -3.05
C SER A 428 26.77 10.15 -2.77
N GLY A 429 26.73 10.52 -1.48
CA GLY A 429 26.08 11.70 -0.91
C GLY A 429 26.63 13.06 -1.32
N CYS A 430 27.37 13.14 -2.43
CA CYS A 430 28.01 14.36 -2.92
C CYS A 430 27.02 15.38 -3.53
N GLY A 431 25.72 15.06 -3.65
CA GLY A 431 24.66 16.00 -4.03
C GLY A 431 24.21 15.97 -5.51
N LYS A 432 24.54 14.93 -6.28
CA LYS A 432 24.17 14.81 -7.72
C LYS A 432 22.67 14.90 -7.96
N THR A 433 21.91 13.95 -7.41
CA THR A 433 20.44 13.88 -7.56
C THR A 433 19.76 15.13 -6.99
N THR A 434 20.35 15.74 -5.96
CA THR A 434 19.87 17.00 -5.38
C THR A 434 19.83 18.14 -6.40
N VAL A 435 20.77 18.19 -7.37
CA VAL A 435 20.73 19.20 -8.45
C VAL A 435 19.46 19.05 -9.30
N ILE A 436 19.11 17.82 -9.70
CA ILE A 436 17.88 17.53 -10.45
C ILE A 436 16.65 17.90 -9.63
N GLN A 437 16.62 17.55 -8.34
CA GLN A 437 15.49 17.86 -7.46
C GLN A 437 15.28 19.37 -7.26
N LEU A 438 16.35 20.17 -7.27
CA LEU A 438 16.26 21.63 -7.22
C LEU A 438 15.77 22.23 -8.54
N LEU A 439 16.19 21.67 -9.68
CA LEU A 439 15.68 22.06 -11.00
C LEU A 439 14.18 21.78 -11.12
N GLU A 440 13.72 20.60 -10.72
CA GLU A 440 12.30 20.22 -10.68
C GLU A 440 11.46 21.00 -9.63
N ARG A 441 12.11 21.92 -8.89
CA ARG A 441 11.53 22.68 -7.76
C ARG A 441 10.81 21.74 -6.79
N PHE A 442 11.40 20.59 -6.50
CA PHE A 442 10.97 19.73 -5.40
C PHE A 442 11.35 20.36 -4.06
N TYR A 443 12.44 21.14 -4.06
CA TYR A 443 12.90 21.96 -2.96
C TYR A 443 13.34 23.33 -3.47
N ASN A 444 13.35 24.32 -2.56
CA ASN A 444 13.94 25.63 -2.82
C ASN A 444 15.38 25.67 -2.29
N VAL A 445 16.24 26.44 -2.95
CA VAL A 445 17.61 26.69 -2.50
C VAL A 445 17.63 27.41 -1.15
N THR A 446 18.58 27.07 -0.28
CA THR A 446 18.73 27.72 1.04
C THR A 446 19.47 29.05 0.90
N GLN A 447 20.52 29.10 0.08
CA GLN A 447 21.24 30.32 -0.30
C GLN A 447 21.70 30.22 -1.76
N GLY A 448 22.00 31.35 -2.39
CA GLY A 448 22.31 31.43 -3.82
C GLY A 448 21.04 31.51 -4.68
N GLN A 449 21.21 31.40 -5.99
CA GLN A 449 20.12 31.50 -6.97
C GLN A 449 20.25 30.46 -8.07
N LEU A 450 19.11 30.00 -8.57
CA LEU A 450 19.02 29.11 -9.73
C LEU A 450 18.23 29.84 -10.80
N PHE A 451 18.83 29.99 -11.98
CA PHE A 451 18.25 30.67 -13.12
C PHE A 451 17.96 29.70 -14.26
N LEU A 452 16.81 29.92 -14.90
CA LEU A 452 16.44 29.35 -16.20
C LEU A 452 16.33 30.50 -17.20
N ASP A 453 17.15 30.48 -18.25
CA ASP A 453 17.25 31.56 -19.25
C ASP A 453 17.39 32.97 -18.63
N GLY A 454 18.17 33.07 -17.54
CA GLY A 454 18.43 34.32 -16.82
C GLY A 454 17.35 34.74 -15.81
N ILE A 455 16.27 33.99 -15.66
CA ILE A 455 15.18 34.28 -14.70
C ILE A 455 15.25 33.32 -13.53
N ASP A 456 15.16 33.83 -12.30
CA ASP A 456 15.18 33.00 -11.10
C ASP A 456 14.01 32.02 -11.13
N ILE A 457 14.28 30.73 -10.95
CA ILE A 457 13.30 29.66 -11.12
C ILE A 457 12.10 29.82 -10.18
N ARG A 458 12.27 30.53 -9.05
CA ARG A 458 11.21 30.83 -8.08
C ARG A 458 10.17 31.81 -8.61
N GLN A 459 10.49 32.59 -9.63
CA GLN A 459 9.58 33.56 -10.25
C GLN A 459 8.73 32.93 -11.37
N LEU A 460 9.09 31.72 -11.80
CA LEU A 460 8.42 31.03 -12.90
C LEU A 460 7.24 30.20 -12.40
N ASN A 461 6.23 29.99 -13.26
CA ASN A 461 5.16 29.07 -12.94
C ASN A 461 5.69 27.63 -12.83
N LEU A 462 5.42 26.96 -11.71
CA LEU A 462 5.92 25.61 -11.45
C LEU A 462 5.44 24.58 -12.49
N GLN A 463 4.16 24.63 -12.88
CA GLN A 463 3.59 23.70 -13.85
C GLN A 463 4.23 23.88 -15.23
N TRP A 464 4.48 25.13 -15.63
CA TRP A 464 5.19 25.45 -16.87
C TRP A 464 6.65 25.02 -16.84
N VAL A 465 7.39 25.25 -15.75
CA VAL A 465 8.79 24.80 -15.61
C VAL A 465 8.86 23.29 -15.82
N ARG A 466 8.00 22.53 -15.12
CA ARG A 466 7.96 21.07 -15.23
C ARG A 466 7.47 20.56 -16.59
N SER A 467 6.70 21.34 -17.34
CA SER A 467 6.32 20.97 -18.71
C SER A 467 7.48 21.10 -19.70
N GLN A 468 8.50 21.91 -19.39
CA GLN A 468 9.70 22.03 -20.22
C GLN A 468 10.71 20.89 -19.95
N PHE A 469 10.55 20.15 -18.85
CA PHE A 469 11.49 19.16 -18.37
C PHE A 469 11.02 17.73 -18.65
N GLY A 470 11.99 16.86 -18.96
CA GLY A 470 11.79 15.43 -19.08
C GLY A 470 12.70 14.69 -18.13
N LEU A 471 12.14 14.08 -17.07
CA LEU A 471 12.90 13.33 -16.09
C LEU A 471 12.83 11.82 -16.36
N VAL A 472 13.99 11.19 -16.46
CA VAL A 472 14.15 9.73 -16.43
C VAL A 472 14.88 9.34 -15.15
N SER A 473 14.14 8.77 -14.21
CA SER A 473 14.66 8.34 -12.90
C SER A 473 15.35 6.97 -12.96
N GLN A 474 16.10 6.64 -11.91
CA GLN A 474 16.75 5.35 -11.71
C GLN A 474 15.75 4.17 -11.70
N GLU A 475 14.67 4.31 -10.93
CA GLU A 475 13.57 3.34 -10.87
C GLU A 475 12.29 3.97 -11.45
N PRO A 476 11.89 3.60 -12.67
CA PRO A 476 10.72 4.17 -13.33
C PRO A 476 9.43 3.63 -12.71
N ILE A 477 8.56 4.54 -12.26
CA ILE A 477 7.23 4.18 -11.74
C ILE A 477 6.22 4.16 -12.89
N LEU A 478 5.60 2.99 -13.10
CA LEU A 478 4.43 2.81 -13.96
C LEU A 478 3.16 2.72 -13.11
N PHE A 479 2.13 3.44 -13.51
CA PHE A 479 0.81 3.39 -12.87
C PHE A 479 0.04 2.16 -13.33
N ASP A 480 -0.93 1.73 -12.53
CA ASP A 480 -1.85 0.60 -12.83
C ASP A 480 -2.84 0.99 -13.95
N LEU A 481 -2.30 1.17 -15.15
CA LEU A 481 -2.91 1.72 -16.36
C LEU A 481 -2.41 0.93 -17.58
N THR A 482 -2.94 1.20 -18.77
CA THR A 482 -2.40 0.60 -20.01
C THR A 482 -1.01 1.16 -20.33
N ILE A 483 -0.26 0.49 -21.22
CA ILE A 483 1.02 1.02 -21.71
C ILE A 483 0.80 2.37 -22.40
N ALA A 484 -0.27 2.50 -23.21
CA ALA A 484 -0.64 3.76 -23.85
C ALA A 484 -0.82 4.89 -22.83
N GLU A 485 -1.64 4.66 -21.80
CA GLU A 485 -1.93 5.62 -20.73
C GLU A 485 -0.69 5.96 -19.89
N ASN A 486 0.22 5.01 -19.71
CA ASN A 486 1.50 5.27 -19.06
C ASN A 486 2.40 6.16 -19.91
N ILE A 487 2.43 6.00 -21.25
CA ILE A 487 3.21 6.84 -22.15
C ILE A 487 2.60 8.26 -22.20
N THR A 488 1.29 8.36 -22.32
CA THR A 488 0.57 9.64 -22.44
C THR A 488 0.28 10.31 -21.09
N TYR A 489 0.79 9.76 -19.98
CA TYR A 489 0.47 10.24 -18.65
C TYR A 489 0.69 11.76 -18.52
N GLY A 490 -0.36 12.50 -18.14
CA GLY A 490 -0.33 13.97 -18.01
C GLY A 490 -0.47 14.74 -19.34
N LEU A 491 -0.79 14.08 -20.44
CA LEU A 491 -1.17 14.68 -21.72
C LEU A 491 -2.63 14.34 -22.05
N GLU A 492 -3.32 15.27 -22.72
CA GLU A 492 -4.68 15.08 -23.21
C GLU A 492 -4.69 14.96 -24.73
N ASN A 493 -5.63 14.18 -25.28
CA ASN A 493 -5.90 14.07 -26.73
C ASN A 493 -4.68 13.71 -27.60
N VAL A 494 -3.86 12.76 -27.15
CA VAL A 494 -2.68 12.29 -27.89
C VAL A 494 -3.08 11.23 -28.92
N SER A 495 -2.61 11.36 -30.17
CA SER A 495 -2.88 10.39 -31.22
C SER A 495 -2.13 9.06 -30.99
N ILE A 496 -2.70 7.94 -31.43
CA ILE A 496 -2.02 6.64 -31.36
C ILE A 496 -0.72 6.63 -32.18
N GLU A 497 -0.66 7.41 -33.27
CA GLU A 497 0.52 7.56 -34.10
C GLU A 497 1.68 8.20 -33.34
N ASP A 498 1.40 9.23 -32.52
CA ASP A 498 2.40 9.86 -31.66
C ASP A 498 2.90 8.92 -30.57
N ILE A 499 2.01 8.10 -30.00
CA ILE A 499 2.36 7.06 -29.02
C ILE A 499 3.30 6.03 -29.66
N ILE A 500 2.95 5.52 -30.84
CA ILE A 500 3.76 4.55 -31.59
C ILE A 500 5.12 5.16 -31.96
N SER A 501 5.14 6.42 -32.40
CA SER A 501 6.36 7.15 -32.72
C SER A 501 7.27 7.29 -31.48
N ALA A 502 6.71 7.66 -30.33
CA ALA A 502 7.46 7.74 -29.07
C ALA A 502 8.01 6.36 -28.64
N ALA A 503 7.21 5.29 -28.76
CA ALA A 503 7.62 3.93 -28.44
C ALA A 503 8.66 3.35 -29.40
N LYS A 504 8.63 3.73 -30.69
CA LYS A 504 9.67 3.39 -31.67
C LYS A 504 10.98 4.07 -31.31
N ARG A 505 10.95 5.38 -31.00
CA ARG A 505 12.13 6.13 -30.55
C ARG A 505 12.69 5.61 -29.23
N ALA A 506 11.84 5.05 -28.37
CA ALA A 506 12.25 4.39 -27.14
C ALA A 506 12.64 2.92 -27.31
N ASN A 507 12.69 2.39 -28.53
CA ASN A 507 13.01 0.99 -28.86
C ASN A 507 12.19 -0.04 -28.05
N ILE A 508 10.89 0.22 -27.87
CA ILE A 508 9.97 -0.66 -27.12
C ILE A 508 8.77 -1.12 -27.96
N HIS A 509 8.54 -0.50 -29.11
CA HIS A 509 7.39 -0.80 -29.97
C HIS A 509 7.29 -2.28 -30.38
N GLN A 510 8.38 -2.90 -30.84
CA GLN A 510 8.39 -4.31 -31.26
C GLN A 510 8.01 -5.26 -30.11
N PHE A 511 8.47 -4.94 -28.90
CA PHE A 511 8.09 -5.68 -27.69
C PHE A 511 6.61 -5.51 -27.38
N ILE A 512 6.09 -4.27 -27.47
CA ILE A 512 4.67 -4.00 -27.23
C ILE A 512 3.80 -4.77 -28.23
N GLU A 513 4.18 -4.82 -29.51
CA GLU A 513 3.44 -5.58 -30.54
C GLU A 513 3.39 -7.09 -30.28
N GLN A 514 4.38 -7.64 -29.56
CA GLN A 514 4.38 -9.05 -29.17
C GLN A 514 3.44 -9.35 -27.99
N LEU A 515 2.96 -8.33 -27.28
CA LEU A 515 2.01 -8.51 -26.19
C LEU A 515 0.60 -8.80 -26.75
N PRO A 516 -0.18 -9.70 -26.10
CA PRO A 516 -1.52 -10.08 -26.59
C PRO A 516 -2.48 -8.92 -26.80
N GLN A 517 -2.32 -7.81 -26.07
CA GLN A 517 -3.17 -6.62 -26.14
C GLN A 517 -2.41 -5.39 -26.65
N GLY A 518 -1.17 -5.53 -27.13
CA GLY A 518 -0.39 -4.40 -27.62
C GLY A 518 -0.27 -3.27 -26.58
N TYR A 519 -0.56 -2.05 -27.01
CA TYR A 519 -0.56 -0.84 -26.18
C TYR A 519 -1.66 -0.80 -25.11
N GLU A 520 -2.72 -1.61 -25.26
CA GLU A 520 -3.81 -1.73 -24.29
C GLU A 520 -3.46 -2.70 -23.13
N THR A 521 -2.30 -3.34 -23.19
CA THR A 521 -1.83 -4.20 -22.11
C THR A 521 -1.72 -3.40 -20.81
N ARG A 522 -2.41 -3.85 -19.76
CA ARG A 522 -2.32 -3.24 -18.43
C ARG A 522 -1.00 -3.59 -17.76
N VAL A 523 -0.35 -2.58 -17.22
CA VAL A 523 0.91 -2.66 -16.48
C VAL A 523 0.70 -2.04 -15.11
N GLY A 524 1.45 -2.48 -14.09
CA GLY A 524 1.27 -2.02 -12.71
C GLY A 524 1.31 -3.18 -11.72
N LEU A 525 0.78 -2.96 -10.51
CA LEU A 525 0.79 -3.96 -9.43
C LEU A 525 -0.05 -5.21 -9.75
N LYS A 526 -0.99 -5.12 -10.69
CA LYS A 526 -1.88 -6.21 -11.13
C LYS A 526 -1.70 -6.59 -12.61
N GLY A 527 -0.76 -5.97 -13.31
CA GLY A 527 -0.54 -6.10 -14.76
C GLY A 527 0.61 -7.04 -15.17
N SER A 528 0.92 -7.09 -16.47
CA SER A 528 1.97 -7.94 -17.04
C SER A 528 3.37 -7.65 -16.44
N PHE A 529 4.18 -8.70 -16.23
CA PHE A 529 5.53 -8.57 -15.68
C PHE A 529 6.48 -7.99 -16.73
N LEU A 530 6.73 -6.68 -16.64
CA LEU A 530 7.77 -6.00 -17.42
C LEU A 530 9.14 -6.13 -16.75
N SER A 531 10.18 -6.37 -17.55
CA SER A 531 11.57 -6.29 -17.09
C SER A 531 11.94 -4.85 -16.70
N GLY A 532 13.00 -4.69 -15.90
CA GLY A 532 13.50 -3.35 -15.56
C GLY A 532 13.79 -2.51 -16.81
N GLY A 533 14.44 -3.14 -17.81
CA GLY A 533 14.70 -2.60 -19.15
C GLY A 533 13.46 -2.06 -19.85
N GLU A 534 12.40 -2.87 -19.92
CA GLU A 534 11.13 -2.49 -20.55
C GLU A 534 10.45 -1.34 -19.82
N LYS A 535 10.42 -1.36 -18.49
CA LYS A 535 9.84 -0.27 -17.70
C LYS A 535 10.55 1.05 -17.96
N GLN A 536 11.88 1.01 -18.10
CA GLN A 536 12.68 2.20 -18.39
C GLN A 536 12.44 2.72 -19.80
N ARG A 537 12.34 1.83 -20.80
CA ARG A 537 12.00 2.25 -22.16
C ARG A 537 10.59 2.86 -22.25
N ILE A 538 9.62 2.36 -21.49
CA ILE A 538 8.29 2.98 -21.38
C ILE A 538 8.39 4.37 -20.72
N ALA A 539 9.19 4.52 -19.65
CA ALA A 539 9.43 5.83 -19.03
C ALA A 539 10.14 6.80 -19.99
N ILE A 540 11.06 6.33 -20.82
CA ILE A 540 11.70 7.15 -21.86
C ILE A 540 10.67 7.54 -22.93
N ALA A 541 9.81 6.63 -23.39
CA ALA A 541 8.72 6.97 -24.30
C ALA A 541 7.79 8.05 -23.72
N ARG A 542 7.46 7.96 -22.42
CA ARG A 542 6.69 8.98 -21.67
C ARG A 542 7.37 10.34 -21.66
N VAL A 543 8.69 10.38 -21.63
CA VAL A 543 9.46 11.63 -21.71
C VAL A 543 9.49 12.15 -23.16
N LEU A 544 9.78 11.29 -24.13
CA LEU A 544 9.94 11.66 -25.54
C LEU A 544 8.67 12.18 -26.21
N ILE A 545 7.50 11.73 -25.76
CA ILE A 545 6.22 12.20 -26.30
C ILE A 545 5.94 13.67 -25.91
N ARG A 546 6.49 14.14 -24.80
CA ARG A 546 6.34 15.54 -24.34
C ARG A 546 7.26 16.53 -25.05
N ARG A 547 8.27 16.04 -25.78
CA ARG A 547 9.29 16.87 -26.46
C ARG A 547 9.90 17.95 -25.55
N PRO A 548 10.47 17.56 -24.39
CA PRO A 548 11.00 18.51 -23.42
C PRO A 548 12.22 19.26 -23.98
N LYS A 549 12.38 20.51 -23.58
CA LYS A 549 13.54 21.35 -23.90
C LYS A 549 14.76 21.05 -23.02
N VAL A 550 14.52 20.53 -21.82
CA VAL A 550 15.58 20.03 -20.93
C VAL A 550 15.32 18.57 -20.60
N LEU A 551 16.31 17.71 -20.82
CA LEU A 551 16.29 16.30 -20.47
C LEU A 551 17.15 16.06 -19.21
N LEU A 552 16.55 15.51 -18.16
CA LEU A 552 17.20 15.19 -16.89
C LEU A 552 17.28 13.67 -16.74
N LEU A 553 18.49 13.12 -16.68
CA LEU A 553 18.72 11.68 -16.55
C LEU A 553 19.39 11.38 -15.20
N ASP A 554 18.68 10.68 -14.32
CA ASP A 554 19.16 10.35 -12.97
C ASP A 554 19.46 8.85 -12.87
N GLU A 555 20.72 8.46 -13.04
CA GLU A 555 21.20 7.07 -12.95
C GLU A 555 20.40 6.05 -13.79
N ALA A 556 19.93 6.46 -14.96
CA ALA A 556 18.94 5.74 -15.77
C ALA A 556 19.35 4.32 -16.25
N THR A 557 20.60 3.89 -16.07
CA THR A 557 21.16 2.59 -16.51
C THR A 557 21.75 1.74 -15.37
N SER A 558 21.53 2.13 -14.11
CA SER A 558 22.25 1.56 -12.96
C SER A 558 21.72 0.21 -12.43
N ALA A 559 20.50 -0.20 -12.82
CA ALA A 559 19.81 -1.37 -12.24
C ALA A 559 19.44 -2.48 -13.27
N MET A 560 20.22 -2.65 -14.34
CA MET A 560 19.85 -3.50 -15.48
C MET A 560 20.89 -4.57 -15.83
N ASP A 561 20.40 -5.63 -16.48
CA ASP A 561 21.24 -6.63 -17.15
C ASP A 561 21.93 -6.03 -18.39
N SER A 562 23.11 -6.55 -18.71
CA SER A 562 24.02 -5.96 -19.70
C SER A 562 23.43 -5.82 -21.12
N HIS A 563 22.48 -6.70 -21.50
CA HIS A 563 21.84 -6.63 -22.81
C HIS A 563 20.79 -5.52 -22.90
N ASN A 564 19.87 -5.43 -21.92
CA ASN A 564 18.90 -4.33 -21.88
C ASN A 564 19.56 -2.97 -21.64
N GLU A 565 20.67 -2.95 -20.91
CA GLU A 565 21.43 -1.74 -20.64
C GLU A 565 21.93 -1.05 -21.92
N GLN A 566 22.51 -1.81 -22.86
CA GLN A 566 22.97 -1.28 -24.15
C GLN A 566 21.83 -0.66 -24.95
N LEU A 567 20.69 -1.37 -25.04
CA LEU A 567 19.51 -0.87 -25.74
C LEU A 567 18.95 0.41 -25.12
N VAL A 568 18.91 0.51 -23.79
CA VAL A 568 18.46 1.73 -23.10
C VAL A 568 19.46 2.87 -23.32
N GLN A 569 20.76 2.58 -23.31
CA GLN A 569 21.79 3.60 -23.53
C GLN A 569 21.69 4.20 -24.95
N GLU A 570 21.52 3.35 -25.98
CA GLU A 570 21.32 3.80 -27.36
C GLU A 570 20.11 4.73 -27.49
N VAL A 571 19.00 4.37 -26.85
CA VAL A 571 17.78 5.19 -26.81
C VAL A 571 18.02 6.53 -26.13
N LEU A 572 18.74 6.55 -25.01
CA LEU A 572 19.05 7.80 -24.29
C LEU A 572 19.99 8.70 -25.10
N GLU A 573 20.98 8.14 -25.80
CA GLU A 573 21.86 8.89 -26.70
C GLU A 573 21.09 9.46 -27.88
N GLN A 574 20.19 8.67 -28.49
CA GLN A 574 19.27 9.17 -29.52
C GLN A 574 18.38 10.29 -28.99
N ALA A 575 17.79 10.12 -27.80
CA ALA A 575 16.94 11.13 -27.16
C ALA A 575 17.66 12.46 -26.88
N GLN A 576 18.97 12.41 -26.58
CA GLN A 576 19.79 13.61 -26.38
C GLN A 576 20.17 14.30 -27.68
N THR A 577 20.35 13.54 -28.78
CA THR A 577 20.89 14.03 -30.05
C THR A 577 19.83 14.37 -31.10
N GLU A 578 18.61 13.85 -30.95
CA GLU A 578 17.49 14.04 -31.90
C GLU A 578 17.13 15.53 -32.11
N ASP A 579 17.29 16.36 -31.08
CA ASP A 579 17.06 17.81 -31.16
C ASP A 579 18.30 18.53 -30.62
N SER A 580 19.04 19.19 -31.52
CA SER A 580 20.25 19.93 -31.17
C SER A 580 20.00 21.13 -30.24
N SER A 581 18.74 21.56 -30.07
CA SER A 581 18.35 22.60 -29.11
C SER A 581 18.07 22.05 -27.69
N ARG A 582 18.13 20.73 -27.48
CA ARG A 582 17.76 20.09 -26.22
C ARG A 582 18.93 20.06 -25.24
N THR A 583 18.80 20.79 -24.15
CA THR A 583 19.77 20.75 -23.05
C THR A 583 19.64 19.44 -22.29
N SER A 584 20.75 18.78 -21.98
CA SER A 584 20.72 17.49 -21.27
C SER A 584 21.63 17.49 -20.06
N LEU A 585 21.08 17.14 -18.89
CA LEU A 585 21.83 16.94 -17.65
C LEU A 585 21.81 15.46 -17.27
N VAL A 586 22.98 14.84 -17.21
CA VAL A 586 23.13 13.39 -17.02
C VAL A 586 23.89 13.11 -15.73
N ILE A 587 23.25 12.41 -14.80
CA ILE A 587 23.90 11.80 -13.64
C ILE A 587 24.23 10.37 -14.02
N ALA A 588 25.52 10.09 -14.24
CA ALA A 588 25.98 8.79 -14.69
C ALA A 588 27.03 8.20 -13.74
N HIS A 589 26.88 6.91 -13.46
CA HIS A 589 27.90 6.08 -12.81
C HIS A 589 28.75 5.29 -13.81
N ARG A 590 28.38 5.32 -15.09
CA ARG A 590 28.98 4.51 -16.16
C ARG A 590 29.73 5.35 -17.17
N LEU A 591 30.88 4.82 -17.54
CA LEU A 591 31.93 5.49 -18.30
C LEU A 591 31.51 5.77 -19.75
N SER A 592 30.73 4.87 -20.35
CA SER A 592 30.23 4.97 -21.72
C SER A 592 29.32 6.19 -21.91
N THR A 593 28.40 6.42 -20.99
CA THR A 593 27.44 7.55 -21.02
C THR A 593 28.11 8.91 -20.81
N ILE A 594 29.20 8.94 -20.05
CA ILE A 594 29.92 10.18 -19.70
C ILE A 594 30.78 10.69 -20.86
N ARG A 595 31.36 9.78 -21.65
CA ARG A 595 32.34 10.12 -22.71
C ARG A 595 31.77 10.99 -23.82
N SER A 596 30.47 10.88 -24.09
CA SER A 596 29.79 11.60 -25.18
C SER A 596 29.29 12.98 -24.77
N CYS A 597 29.47 13.41 -23.52
CA CYS A 597 29.02 14.71 -23.02
C CYS A 597 29.98 15.85 -23.40
N ASP A 598 29.41 17.04 -23.64
CA ASP A 598 30.16 18.24 -24.04
C ASP A 598 30.91 18.88 -22.85
N LEU A 599 30.40 18.67 -21.64
CA LEU A 599 31.02 19.08 -20.39
C LEU A 599 30.81 17.99 -19.34
N ILE A 600 31.87 17.66 -18.62
CA ILE A 600 31.84 16.77 -17.47
C ILE A 600 32.20 17.59 -16.24
N CYS A 601 31.43 17.46 -15.16
CA CYS A 601 31.70 18.10 -13.88
C CYS A 601 31.79 17.04 -12.79
N VAL A 602 32.93 17.01 -12.10
CA VAL A 602 33.17 16.15 -10.95
C VAL A 602 32.78 16.88 -9.68
N LEU A 603 31.86 16.30 -8.92
CA LEU A 603 31.28 16.82 -7.69
C LEU A 603 31.88 16.07 -6.50
N ASP A 604 32.39 16.83 -5.53
CA ASP A 604 32.87 16.32 -4.25
C ASP A 604 32.43 17.27 -3.14
N GLY A 605 31.98 16.75 -2.00
CA GLY A 605 31.51 17.57 -0.86
C GLY A 605 30.56 18.74 -1.23
N GLY A 606 29.70 18.56 -2.24
CA GLY A 606 28.73 19.58 -2.68
C GLY A 606 29.27 20.73 -3.53
N HIS A 607 30.49 20.62 -4.06
CA HIS A 607 31.12 21.59 -4.97
C HIS A 607 31.79 20.90 -6.17
N ILE A 608 31.94 21.63 -7.29
CA ILE A 608 32.61 21.08 -8.49
C ILE A 608 34.13 21.24 -8.31
N VAL A 609 34.84 20.12 -8.29
CA VAL A 609 36.30 20.07 -8.11
C VAL A 609 37.08 20.04 -9.43
N GLU A 610 36.47 19.52 -10.49
CA GLU A 610 37.09 19.40 -11.81
C GLU A 610 35.99 19.53 -12.88
N SER A 611 36.27 20.24 -13.97
CA SER A 611 35.34 20.30 -15.10
C SER A 611 36.06 20.47 -16.43
N GLY A 612 35.50 19.87 -17.49
CA GLY A 612 36.07 19.89 -18.83
C GLY A 612 35.52 18.79 -19.72
N THR A 613 36.06 18.67 -20.93
CA THR A 613 35.77 17.55 -21.84
C THR A 613 36.46 16.27 -21.38
N HIS A 614 36.01 15.11 -21.87
CA HIS A 614 36.65 13.83 -21.57
C HIS A 614 38.16 13.85 -21.84
N THR A 615 38.58 14.41 -22.98
CA THR A 615 39.98 14.48 -23.38
C THR A 615 40.81 15.40 -22.48
N GLU A 616 40.28 16.56 -22.09
CA GLU A 616 40.96 17.51 -21.19
C GLU A 616 41.16 16.89 -19.80
N LEU A 617 40.12 16.30 -19.23
CA LEU A 617 40.17 15.69 -17.90
C LEU A 617 41.10 14.47 -17.85
N MET A 618 41.17 13.70 -18.95
CA MET A 618 42.13 12.60 -19.08
C MET A 618 43.59 13.09 -19.13
N GLN A 619 43.84 14.25 -19.72
CA GLN A 619 45.18 14.87 -19.76
C GLN A 619 45.58 15.46 -18.41
N GLN A 620 44.63 16.08 -17.69
CA GLN A 620 44.86 16.69 -16.37
C GLN A 620 45.22 15.64 -15.30
N ARG A 621 44.85 14.37 -15.50
CA ARG A 621 45.07 13.27 -14.54
C ARG A 621 44.54 13.58 -13.12
N GLY A 622 43.44 14.33 -13.07
CA GLY A 622 42.79 14.80 -11.85
C GLY A 622 41.90 13.76 -11.16
N ALA A 623 40.85 14.26 -10.50
CA ALA A 623 39.84 13.47 -9.80
C ALA A 623 39.12 12.51 -10.75
N TYR A 624 38.73 13.00 -11.92
CA TYR A 624 38.08 12.24 -12.98
C TYR A 624 38.94 11.04 -13.44
N TYR A 625 40.21 11.28 -13.79
CA TYR A 625 41.13 10.24 -14.24
C TYR A 625 41.30 9.12 -13.21
N LYS A 626 41.45 9.48 -11.92
CA LYS A 626 41.57 8.51 -10.82
C LYS A 626 40.33 7.63 -10.69
N MET A 627 39.14 8.21 -10.83
CA MET A 627 37.89 7.45 -10.82
C MET A 627 37.82 6.44 -11.97
N LEU A 628 38.24 6.83 -13.18
CA LEU A 628 38.25 5.95 -14.34
C LEU A 628 39.26 4.82 -14.20
N ALA A 629 40.45 5.11 -13.68
CA ALA A 629 41.48 4.10 -13.44
C ALA A 629 41.01 3.03 -12.43
N GLN A 630 40.27 3.43 -11.39
CA GLN A 630 39.71 2.51 -10.41
C GLN A 630 38.57 1.65 -10.98
N ASN A 631 37.70 2.22 -11.82
CA ASN A 631 36.61 1.46 -12.43
C ASN A 631 37.09 0.41 -13.45
N ASN A 632 38.20 0.63 -14.13
CA ASN A 632 38.78 -0.35 -15.07
C ASN A 632 39.60 -1.46 -14.38
N SER A 633 39.81 -1.36 -13.07
CA SER A 633 40.54 -2.36 -12.26
C SER A 633 39.64 -3.34 -11.50
N LYS A 634 38.32 -3.19 -11.66
CA LYS A 634 37.28 -4.13 -11.24
C LYS A 634 36.68 -4.78 -12.46
#